data_AF-A0A913WZ24-F1
#
_entry.id   AF-A0A913WZ24-F1
#
_cell.length_a   1.000
_cell.length_b   1.000
_cell.length_c   1.000
_cell.angle_alpha   90.00
_cell.angle_beta   90.00
_cell.angle_gamma   90.00
#
_symmetry.space_group_name_H-M   'P 1'
#
loop_
_entity.id
_entity.type
_entity.pdbx_description
1 polymer ?
#
loop_
_entity_poly.entity_id
_entity_poly.type
_entity_poly.pdbx_seq_one_letter_code
_entity_poly.pdbx_strand_id
1 'polypeptide(L)'
;NVELTPEPWIMAWCISFIPALIGLQSLPKNRSNLLYMFAFGIIVTGVGPLMYGSTFVILEVLQNMSEGIVPATQDWRVLPIKMAVVAFIIQLHAITVYYSSKLIGAWGSKGEKGS
;
A
#
# COMPACT_ATOMS: atom_id res chain seq x y z
N ASN A 1 -30.04 -6.72 -5.32
CA ASN A 1 -28.74 -7.25 -5.77
C ASN A 1 -27.74 -6.12 -5.65
N VAL A 2 -26.89 -6.13 -4.62
CA VAL A 2 -25.82 -5.12 -4.48
C VAL A 2 -24.68 -5.58 -5.37
N GLU A 3 -24.44 -4.87 -6.47
CA GLU A 3 -23.31 -5.13 -7.34
C GLU A 3 -22.03 -4.74 -6.58
N LEU A 4 -21.27 -5.74 -6.13
CA LEU A 4 -19.96 -5.55 -5.48
C LEU A 4 -18.92 -5.27 -6.57
N THR A 5 -19.05 -4.16 -7.29
CA THR A 5 -17.99 -3.73 -8.21
C THR A 5 -16.81 -3.27 -7.38
N PRO A 6 -15.61 -3.88 -7.51
CA PRO A 6 -14.45 -3.45 -6.73
C PRO A 6 -14.13 -1.99 -7.04
N GLU A 7 -13.74 -1.22 -6.03
CA GLU A 7 -13.37 0.17 -6.28
C GLU A 7 -12.11 0.22 -7.15
N PRO A 8 -12.04 1.09 -8.18
CA PRO A 8 -10.91 1.13 -9.10
C PRO A 8 -9.55 1.30 -8.42
N TRP A 9 -9.49 2.02 -7.30
CA TRP A 9 -8.26 2.21 -6.52
C TRP A 9 -7.82 0.94 -5.79
N ILE A 10 -8.75 0.05 -5.40
CA ILE A 10 -8.43 -1.28 -4.86
C ILE A 10 -7.86 -2.16 -5.98
N MET A 11 -8.47 -2.13 -7.17
CA MET A 11 -7.95 -2.86 -8.33
C MET A 11 -6.54 -2.40 -8.70
N ALA A 12 -6.31 -1.08 -8.71
CA ALA A 12 -4.99 -0.51 -8.95
C ALA A 12 -3.99 -0.90 -7.85
N TRP A 13 -4.41 -0.95 -6.58
CA TRP A 13 -3.57 -1.43 -5.48
C TRP A 13 -3.12 -2.89 -5.67
N CYS A 14 -3.99 -3.78 -6.17
CA CYS A 14 -3.63 -5.19 -6.41
C CYS A 14 -2.43 -5.36 -7.35
N ILE A 15 -2.13 -4.36 -8.20
CA ILE A 15 -0.94 -4.36 -9.06
C ILE A 15 0.36 -4.40 -8.23
N SER A 16 0.34 -3.99 -6.96
CA SER A 16 1.49 -4.06 -6.04
C SER A 16 2.02 -5.48 -5.82
N PHE A 17 1.27 -6.51 -6.21
CA PHE A 17 1.77 -7.89 -6.24
C PHE A 17 2.98 -8.06 -7.18
N ILE A 18 3.01 -7.35 -8.31
CA ILE A 18 4.11 -7.44 -9.29
C ILE A 18 5.45 -6.98 -8.68
N PRO A 19 5.58 -5.77 -8.10
CA PRO A 19 6.81 -5.38 -7.43
C PRO A 19 7.15 -6.31 -6.27
N ALA A 20 6.17 -6.86 -5.53
CA ALA A 20 6.45 -7.84 -4.48
C ALA A 20 7.19 -9.09 -5.01
N LEU A 21 6.82 -9.60 -6.19
CA LEU A 21 7.55 -10.68 -6.86
C LEU A 21 8.97 -10.27 -7.25
N ILE A 22 9.16 -9.04 -7.76
CA ILE A 22 10.48 -8.48 -8.08
C ILE A 22 11.35 -8.40 -6.81
N GLY A 23 10.75 -7.96 -5.70
CA GLY A 23 11.40 -7.90 -4.39
C GLY A 23 11.87 -9.27 -3.93
N LEU A 24 11.03 -10.30 -4.06
CA LEU A 24 11.39 -11.68 -3.72
C LEU A 24 12.56 -12.20 -4.58
N GLN A 25 12.57 -11.90 -5.88
CA GLN A 25 13.65 -12.28 -6.80
C GLN A 25 14.97 -11.54 -6.52
N SER A 26 14.93 -10.42 -5.81
CA SER A 26 16.13 -9.64 -5.46
C SER A 26 16.98 -10.33 -4.37
N LEU A 27 16.35 -11.13 -3.50
CA LEU A 27 16.98 -11.65 -2.28
C LEU A 27 18.12 -12.66 -2.52
N PRO A 28 18.00 -13.69 -3.39
CA PRO A 28 18.99 -14.78 -3.44
C PRO A 28 20.41 -14.35 -3.87
N LYS A 29 20.53 -13.23 -4.58
CA LYS A 29 21.82 -12.72 -5.09
C LYS A 29 22.06 -11.26 -4.70
N ASN A 30 21.38 -10.76 -3.67
CA ASN A 30 21.50 -9.37 -3.21
C ASN A 30 21.41 -8.35 -4.35
N ARG A 31 20.44 -8.54 -5.26
CA ARG A 31 20.34 -7.72 -6.48
C ARG A 31 19.73 -6.36 -6.15
N SER A 32 20.57 -5.42 -5.72
CA SER A 32 20.14 -4.06 -5.33
C SER A 32 19.27 -3.38 -6.38
N ASN A 33 19.57 -3.52 -7.67
CA ASN A 33 18.76 -2.94 -8.75
C ASN A 33 17.31 -3.43 -8.75
N LEU A 34 17.09 -4.74 -8.52
CA LEU A 34 15.73 -5.28 -8.41
C LEU A 34 15.05 -4.81 -7.12
N LEU A 35 15.82 -4.63 -6.05
CA LEU A 35 15.28 -4.13 -4.79
C LEU A 35 14.90 -2.63 -4.86
N TYR A 36 15.61 -1.82 -5.66
CA TYR A 36 15.20 -0.46 -6.02
C TYR A 36 13.89 -0.48 -6.82
N MET A 37 13.78 -1.34 -7.84
CA MET A 37 12.55 -1.50 -8.62
C MET A 37 11.37 -1.93 -7.75
N PHE A 38 11.60 -2.84 -6.80
CA PHE A 38 10.61 -3.23 -5.80
C PHE A 38 10.15 -2.05 -4.95
N ALA A 39 11.08 -1.32 -4.31
CA ALA A 39 10.75 -0.21 -3.44
C ALA A 39 9.97 0.89 -4.19
N PHE A 40 10.43 1.27 -5.38
CA PHE A 40 9.74 2.23 -6.24
C PHE A 40 8.36 1.72 -6.66
N GLY A 41 8.26 0.46 -7.09
CA GLY A 41 7.00 -0.15 -7.47
C GLY A 41 5.99 -0.19 -6.33
N ILE A 42 6.41 -0.48 -5.10
CA ILE A 42 5.55 -0.43 -3.91
C ILE A 42 5.08 0.99 -3.61
N ILE A 43 5.91 2.02 -3.78
CA ILE A 43 5.46 3.41 -3.62
C ILE A 43 4.36 3.74 -4.65
N VAL A 44 4.60 3.43 -5.92
CA VAL A 44 3.69 3.80 -7.02
C VAL A 44 2.40 3.00 -7.02
N THR A 45 2.49 1.68 -6.85
CA THR A 45 1.34 0.75 -7.00
C THR A 45 0.78 0.26 -5.68
N GLY A 46 1.56 0.29 -4.59
CA GLY A 46 1.12 -0.05 -3.24
C GLY A 46 0.54 1.15 -2.51
N VAL A 47 1.36 2.18 -2.29
CA VAL A 47 0.98 3.37 -1.51
C VAL A 47 0.09 4.31 -2.31
N GLY A 48 0.44 4.61 -3.57
CA GLY A 48 -0.27 5.58 -4.41
C GLY A 48 -1.79 5.36 -4.49
N PRO A 49 -2.28 4.19 -4.93
CA PRO A 49 -3.71 3.91 -5.04
C PRO A 49 -4.43 3.94 -3.70
N LEU A 50 -3.79 3.50 -2.61
CA LEU A 50 -4.38 3.53 -1.28
C LEU A 50 -4.50 4.95 -0.72
N MET A 51 -3.51 5.80 -0.95
CA MET A 51 -3.58 7.23 -0.59
C MET A 51 -4.69 7.94 -1.38
N TYR A 52 -4.80 7.66 -2.69
CA TYR A 52 -5.88 8.17 -3.53
C TYR A 52 -7.25 7.68 -3.03
N GLY A 53 -7.41 6.38 -2.80
CA GLY A 53 -8.62 5.76 -2.24
C GLY A 53 -9.03 6.34 -0.88
N SER A 54 -8.05 6.62 -0.01
CA SER A 54 -8.29 7.20 1.31
C SER A 54 -8.99 8.56 1.23
N THR A 55 -8.77 9.34 0.17
CA THR A 55 -9.46 10.64 0.00
C THR A 55 -10.97 10.47 -0.13
N PHE A 56 -11.45 9.47 -0.88
CA PHE A 56 -12.88 9.19 -1.02
C PHE A 56 -13.49 8.74 0.30
N VAL A 57 -12.79 7.86 1.02
CA VAL A 57 -13.25 7.35 2.31
C VAL A 57 -13.36 8.48 3.34
N ILE A 58 -12.39 9.40 3.38
CA ILE A 58 -12.43 10.58 4.25
C ILE A 58 -13.57 11.51 3.86
N LEU A 59 -13.77 11.78 2.57
CA LEU A 59 -14.85 12.63 2.09
C LEU A 59 -16.23 12.04 2.43
N GLU A 60 -16.40 10.73 2.30
CA GLU A 60 -17.63 10.02 2.70
C GLU A 60 -17.91 10.18 4.20
N VAL A 61 -16.88 10.05 5.06
CA VAL A 61 -17.02 10.31 6.50
C VAL A 61 -17.45 11.75 6.77
N LEU A 62 -16.80 12.72 6.13
CA LEU A 62 -17.10 14.15 6.33
C LEU A 62 -18.53 14.48 5.87
N GLN A 63 -18.96 13.95 4.72
CA GLN A 63 -20.32 14.11 4.20
C GLN A 63 -21.35 13.53 5.18
N ASN A 64 -21.16 12.27 5.61
CA ASN A 64 -22.06 11.61 6.56
C ASN A 64 -22.19 12.38 7.87
N MET A 65 -21.09 12.94 8.38
CA MET A 65 -21.11 13.79 9.58
C MET A 65 -21.84 15.12 9.34
N SER A 66 -21.64 15.75 8.17
CA SER A 66 -22.25 17.03 7.85
C SER A 66 -23.76 16.95 7.64
N GLU A 67 -24.24 15.85 7.07
CA GLU A 67 -25.67 15.63 6.75
C GLU A 67 -26.45 15.05 7.94
N GLY A 68 -25.77 14.75 9.07
CA GLY A 68 -26.40 14.11 10.22
C GLY A 68 -26.97 12.74 9.88
N ILE A 69 -26.44 12.08 8.84
CA ILE A 69 -26.85 10.74 8.44
C ILE A 69 -26.41 9.79 9.53
N VAL A 70 -27.36 9.46 10.41
CA VAL A 70 -27.23 8.31 11.29
C VAL A 70 -27.37 7.09 10.38
N PRO A 71 -26.40 6.17 10.35
CA PRO A 71 -26.41 5.02 9.44
C PRO A 71 -27.57 4.07 9.80
N ALA A 72 -28.76 4.39 9.30
CA ALA A 72 -30.00 3.67 9.58
C ALA A 72 -30.19 2.48 8.64
N THR A 73 -29.44 2.41 7.53
CA THR A 73 -29.65 1.45 6.43
C THR A 73 -28.37 0.72 5.99
N GLN A 74 -27.18 1.14 6.44
CA GLN A 74 -25.89 0.54 6.11
C GLN A 74 -25.15 0.20 7.40
N ASP A 75 -24.47 -0.95 7.46
CA ASP A 75 -23.72 -1.35 8.66
C ASP A 75 -22.62 -0.31 8.93
N TRP A 76 -22.86 0.55 9.92
CA TRP A 76 -22.01 1.69 10.28
C TRP A 76 -20.55 1.30 10.55
N ARG A 77 -20.30 0.02 10.85
CA ARG A 77 -18.96 -0.53 11.10
C ARG A 77 -18.12 -0.63 9.84
N VAL A 78 -18.74 -0.75 8.67
CA VAL A 78 -18.03 -0.99 7.40
C VAL A 78 -17.04 0.13 7.10
N LEU A 79 -17.45 1.39 7.28
CA LEU A 79 -16.62 2.55 6.94
C LEU A 79 -15.40 2.71 7.88
N PRO A 80 -15.53 2.65 9.22
CA PRO A 80 -14.39 2.59 10.13
C PRO A 80 -13.46 1.40 9.89
N ILE A 81 -13.99 0.22 9.62
CA ILE A 81 -13.19 -0.98 9.33
C ILE A 81 -12.38 -0.77 8.04
N LYS A 82 -13.02 -0.25 6.97
CA LYS A 82 -12.36 0.07 5.71
C LYS A 82 -11.22 1.06 5.92
N MET A 83 -11.44 2.14 6.68
CA MET A 83 -10.38 3.10 7.03
C MET A 83 -9.22 2.44 7.77
N ALA A 84 -9.51 1.64 8.80
CA ALA A 84 -8.48 0.98 9.60
C ALA A 84 -7.64 0.01 8.76
N VAL A 85 -8.28 -0.76 7.88
CA VAL A 85 -7.59 -1.70 6.97
C VAL A 85 -6.69 -0.94 5.99
N VAL A 86 -7.20 0.12 5.35
CA VAL A 86 -6.40 0.93 4.41
C VAL A 86 -5.19 1.56 5.12
N ALA A 87 -5.40 2.16 6.29
CA ALA A 87 -4.32 2.75 7.09
C ALA A 87 -3.27 1.71 7.51
N PHE A 88 -3.70 0.50 7.90
CA PHE A 88 -2.80 -0.59 8.26
C PHE A 88 -1.96 -1.05 7.06
N ILE A 89 -2.57 -1.20 5.88
CA ILE A 89 -1.84 -1.61 4.67
C ILE A 89 -0.84 -0.54 4.23
N ILE A 90 -1.18 0.75 4.30
CA ILE A 90 -0.24 1.85 4.01
C ILE A 90 0.97 1.78 4.96
N GLN A 91 0.74 1.52 6.26
CA GLN A 91 1.82 1.33 7.23
C GLN A 91 2.72 0.14 6.87
N LEU A 92 2.14 -0.99 6.45
CA LEU A 92 2.92 -2.15 5.98
C LEU A 92 3.79 -1.81 4.76
N HIS A 93 3.27 -1.04 3.80
CA HIS A 93 4.07 -0.61 2.65
C HIS A 93 5.18 0.36 3.05
N ALA A 94 4.91 1.29 3.96
CA ALA A 94 5.93 2.23 4.47
C ALA A 94 7.08 1.49 5.17
N ILE A 95 6.76 0.53 6.03
CA ILE A 95 7.74 -0.36 6.68
C ILE A 95 8.53 -1.15 5.63
N THR A 96 7.84 -1.69 4.63
CA THR A 96 8.45 -2.44 3.52
C THR A 96 9.49 -1.59 2.76
N VAL A 97 9.14 -0.36 2.39
CA VAL A 97 10.04 0.59 1.70
C VAL A 97 11.21 0.99 2.59
N TYR A 98 10.96 1.23 3.89
CA TYR A 98 12.00 1.55 4.86
C TYR A 98 13.04 0.44 4.96
N TYR A 99 12.62 -0.82 5.17
CA TYR A 99 13.55 -1.95 5.26
C TYR A 99 14.23 -2.28 3.94
N SER A 100 13.55 -2.10 2.80
CA SER A 100 14.19 -2.21 1.49
C SER A 100 15.34 -1.23 1.34
N SER A 101 15.15 0.02 1.77
CA SER A 101 16.18 1.05 1.74
C SER A 101 17.38 0.70 2.63
N LYS A 102 17.13 0.14 3.82
CA LYS A 102 18.21 -0.35 4.70
C LYS A 102 18.97 -1.52 4.08
N LEU A 103 18.26 -2.45 3.44
CA LEU A 103 18.86 -3.64 2.82
C LEU A 103 19.72 -3.27 1.60
N ILE A 104 19.27 -2.31 0.79
CA ILE A 104 20.07 -1.72 -0.31
C ILE A 104 21.40 -1.16 0.22
N GLY A 105 21.37 -0.36 1.28
CA GLY A 105 22.59 0.19 1.89
C GLY A 105 23.51 -0.89 2.46
N ALA A 106 22.94 -1.90 3.11
CA ALA A 106 23.69 -3.03 3.66
C ALA A 106 24.41 -3.83 2.55
N TRP A 107 23.74 -4.06 1.41
CA TRP A 107 24.34 -4.77 0.27
C TRP A 107 25.46 -3.96 -0.40
N GLY A 108 25.32 -2.65 -0.50
CA GLY A 108 26.37 -1.77 -1.03
C GLY A 108 27.65 -1.80 -0.18
N SER A 109 27.50 -1.64 1.14
CA SER A 109 28.66 -1.60 2.07
C SER A 109 29.44 -2.92 2.20
N LYS A 110 28.81 -4.06 1.87
CA LYS A 110 29.46 -5.37 1.88
C LYS A 110 30.33 -5.62 0.65
N GLY A 111 30.04 -4.96 -0.48
CA GLY A 111 30.86 -5.03 -1.70
C GLY A 111 32.19 -4.29 -1.58
N GLU A 112 32.24 -3.17 -0.87
CA GLU A 112 33.45 -2.35 -0.70
C GLU A 112 34.49 -2.96 0.25
N LYS A 113 34.10 -3.87 1.15
CA LYS A 113 35.01 -4.50 2.12
C LYS A 113 35.65 -5.81 1.63
N GLY A 114 35.33 -6.25 0.41
CA GLY A 114 35.79 -7.51 -0.17
C GLY A 114 36.60 -7.37 -1.46
N SER A 115 37.00 -6.16 -1.84
CA SER A 115 37.84 -5.86 -3.01
C SER A 115 39.22 -5.40 -2.57
#